data_AF-R7PCU0-F1
#
_entry.id   AF-R7PCU0-F1
#
_cell.length_a   1.000
_cell.length_b   1.000
_cell.length_c   1.000
_cell.angle_alpha   90.00
_cell.angle_beta   90.00
_cell.angle_gamma   90.00
#
_symmetry.space_group_name_H-M   'P 1'
#
loop_
_entity.id
_entity.type
_entity.pdbx_description
1 polymer ?
#
loop_
_entity_poly.entity_id
_entity_poly.type
_entity_poly.pdbx_seq_one_letter_code
_entity_poly.pdbx_strand_id
1 'polypeptide(L)'
;MMKKLFVFSVLMCTLGLTACDDSEDYTSKAPTFNAFSVTKIKAATGSLDDGVFRVGDVLLAKLVQSQQGHLLNKVTYTWKTDLQAVHKYVSVSVYDADPVSPVDTITVKEKGFYTVTLNAKYNVSGQGGSFTQAYNFSDGGSVSLSGGLLQINMEAMQNFWVEDSL
;
A
#
# COMPACT_ATOMS: atom_id res chain seq x y z
N MET A 1 28.14 22.35 -75.72
CA MET A 1 28.60 20.97 -75.50
C MET A 1 28.29 20.61 -74.06
N MET A 2 27.31 19.74 -73.82
CA MET A 2 26.85 19.32 -72.48
C MET A 2 27.90 18.46 -71.79
N LYS A 3 28.09 18.63 -70.47
CA LYS A 3 28.48 17.54 -69.58
C LYS A 3 27.89 17.77 -68.18
N LYS A 4 26.89 16.94 -67.86
CA LYS A 4 26.35 16.68 -66.53
C LYS A 4 27.39 15.92 -65.72
N LEU A 5 27.53 16.21 -64.42
CA LEU A 5 27.92 15.24 -63.38
C LEU A 5 27.75 15.93 -62.00
N PHE A 6 26.61 15.71 -61.33
CA PHE A 6 26.34 14.67 -60.32
C PHE A 6 26.63 15.17 -58.90
N VAL A 7 25.53 15.33 -58.15
CA VAL A 7 25.44 15.63 -56.73
C VAL A 7 26.05 14.47 -55.92
N PHE A 8 26.85 14.79 -54.91
CA PHE A 8 27.07 13.88 -53.76
C PHE A 8 26.92 14.68 -52.47
N SER A 9 25.68 14.73 -52.00
CA SER A 9 25.28 15.19 -50.68
C SER A 9 25.70 14.12 -49.66
N VAL A 10 26.78 14.34 -48.93
CA VAL A 10 27.10 13.56 -47.73
C VAL A 10 26.33 14.17 -46.57
N LEU A 11 25.07 13.77 -46.42
CA LEU A 11 24.29 13.99 -45.22
C LEU A 11 24.78 12.96 -44.19
N MET A 12 25.75 13.38 -43.38
CA MET A 12 26.29 12.58 -42.28
C MET A 12 25.24 12.56 -41.18
N CYS A 13 24.37 11.54 -41.17
CA CYS A 13 23.50 11.23 -40.04
C CYS A 13 24.39 10.89 -38.84
N THR A 14 24.67 11.88 -38.01
CA THR A 14 25.16 11.67 -36.65
C THR A 14 24.08 10.90 -35.90
N LEU A 15 24.26 9.58 -35.77
CA LEU A 15 23.56 8.78 -34.79
C LEU A 15 24.07 9.22 -33.41
N GLY A 16 23.54 10.34 -32.92
CA GLY A 16 23.53 10.63 -31.51
C GLY A 16 22.64 9.57 -30.87
N LEU A 17 23.23 8.46 -30.43
CA LEU A 17 22.65 7.65 -29.39
C LEU A 17 22.60 8.57 -28.16
N THR A 18 21.52 9.34 -28.04
CA THR A 18 21.17 9.95 -26.76
C THR A 18 21.08 8.79 -25.80
N ALA A 19 21.99 8.78 -24.83
CA ALA A 19 22.00 7.84 -23.73
C ALA A 19 20.55 7.68 -23.23
N CYS A 20 20.10 6.43 -23.08
CA CYS A 20 18.89 6.13 -22.31
C CYS A 20 19.00 6.93 -21.02
N ASP A 21 18.14 7.92 -20.85
CA ASP A 21 18.04 8.63 -19.59
C ASP A 21 17.57 7.58 -18.59
N ASP A 22 18.46 7.18 -17.67
CA ASP A 22 18.15 6.31 -16.52
C ASP A 22 17.20 7.11 -15.62
N SER A 23 15.97 7.19 -16.10
CA SER A 23 14.93 8.04 -15.55
C SER A 23 14.23 7.23 -14.48
N GLU A 24 14.55 7.54 -13.22
CA GLU A 24 13.81 7.06 -12.04
C GLU A 24 12.27 7.22 -12.17
N ASP A 25 11.82 8.04 -13.12
CA ASP A 25 10.43 8.25 -13.50
C ASP A 25 9.67 6.95 -13.83
N TYR A 26 10.37 5.91 -14.31
CA TYR A 26 9.77 4.61 -14.61
C TYR A 26 9.90 3.57 -13.50
N THR A 27 10.62 3.86 -12.41
CA THR A 27 10.79 2.92 -11.30
C THR A 27 9.58 2.92 -10.39
N SER A 28 8.98 1.74 -10.15
CA SER A 28 7.88 1.62 -9.21
C SER A 28 8.36 1.79 -7.77
N LYS A 29 7.64 2.60 -6.98
CA LYS A 29 7.99 2.91 -5.59
C LYS A 29 6.87 2.43 -4.67
N ALA A 30 7.24 1.81 -3.54
CA ALA A 30 6.27 1.38 -2.55
C ALA A 30 5.63 2.59 -1.83
N PRO A 31 4.39 2.47 -1.33
CA PRO A 31 3.88 3.43 -0.35
C PRO A 31 4.69 3.46 0.92
N THR A 32 4.64 4.59 1.61
CA THR A 32 5.11 4.72 2.99
C THR A 32 3.93 4.91 3.94
N PHE A 33 4.11 4.45 5.17
CA PHE A 33 3.09 4.49 6.22
C PHE A 33 3.66 5.17 7.46
N ASN A 34 2.81 5.70 8.33
CA ASN A 34 3.26 6.35 9.57
C ASN A 34 2.49 5.93 10.83
N ALA A 35 1.36 5.24 10.70
CA ALA A 35 0.55 4.76 11.81
C ALA A 35 -0.31 3.56 11.41
N PHE A 36 -0.67 2.73 12.38
CA PHE A 36 -1.69 1.71 12.26
C PHE A 36 -2.70 1.86 13.41
N SER A 37 -3.70 2.71 13.17
CA SER A 37 -4.70 3.05 14.18
C SER A 37 -5.83 2.01 14.22
N VAL A 38 -6.28 1.69 15.44
CA VAL A 38 -7.54 0.99 15.70
C VAL A 38 -8.36 1.89 16.61
N THR A 39 -9.58 2.22 16.20
CA THR A 39 -10.47 3.14 16.93
C THR A 39 -11.88 2.56 16.99
N LYS A 40 -12.65 2.83 18.04
CA LYS A 40 -14.02 2.34 18.14
C LYS A 40 -14.96 3.22 17.31
N ILE A 41 -15.93 2.61 16.64
CA ILE A 41 -17.03 3.30 15.96
C ILE A 41 -18.24 3.34 16.90
N LYS A 42 -18.71 4.54 17.26
CA LYS A 42 -19.97 4.71 18.00
C LYS A 42 -21.14 4.37 17.09
N ALA A 43 -21.78 3.23 17.33
CA ALA A 43 -22.88 2.74 16.51
C ALA A 43 -24.03 3.75 16.28
N ALA A 44 -24.31 4.60 17.27
CA ALA A 44 -25.40 5.59 17.19
C ALA A 44 -25.11 6.77 16.26
N THR A 45 -23.83 7.12 16.04
CA THR A 45 -23.45 8.37 15.33
C THR A 45 -22.43 8.16 14.23
N GLY A 46 -21.81 6.97 14.13
CA GLY A 46 -20.67 6.71 13.25
C GLY A 46 -19.39 7.44 13.64
N SER A 47 -19.38 8.14 14.79
CA SER A 47 -18.21 8.88 15.27
C SER A 47 -17.16 7.95 15.86
N LEU A 48 -15.90 8.38 15.87
CA LEU A 48 -14.80 7.61 16.45
C LEU A 48 -14.67 7.86 17.97
N ASP A 49 -14.22 6.85 18.69
CA ASP A 49 -13.98 6.84 20.14
C ASP A 49 -12.69 6.08 20.47
N ASP A 50 -11.84 6.67 21.31
CA ASP A 50 -10.58 6.07 21.76
C ASP A 50 -10.72 5.35 23.12
N GLY A 51 -11.97 5.16 23.58
CA GLY A 51 -12.29 4.45 24.80
C GLY A 51 -11.99 2.94 24.76
N VAL A 52 -12.11 2.29 25.91
CA VAL A 52 -11.88 0.85 26.11
C VAL A 52 -12.69 0.00 25.13
N PHE A 53 -12.03 -0.90 24.39
CA PHE A 53 -12.71 -1.84 23.48
C PHE A 53 -13.33 -3.00 24.26
N ARG A 54 -14.54 -3.41 23.86
CA ARG A 54 -15.34 -4.45 24.49
C ARG A 54 -15.89 -5.40 23.45
N VAL A 55 -16.17 -6.64 23.86
CA VAL A 55 -16.88 -7.62 23.01
C VAL A 55 -18.16 -7.00 22.43
N GLY A 56 -18.36 -7.17 21.12
CA GLY A 56 -19.48 -6.60 20.39
C GLY A 56 -19.23 -5.20 19.82
N ASP A 57 -18.16 -4.51 20.21
CA ASP A 57 -17.79 -3.24 19.60
C ASP A 57 -17.44 -3.42 18.12
N VAL A 58 -17.72 -2.37 17.35
CA VAL A 58 -17.28 -2.24 15.97
C VAL A 58 -16.09 -1.30 15.95
N LEU A 59 -14.96 -1.75 15.44
CA LEU A 59 -13.70 -1.01 15.38
C LEU A 59 -13.36 -0.66 13.93
N LEU A 60 -12.76 0.51 13.72
CA LEU A 60 -12.13 0.92 12.47
C LEU A 60 -10.62 0.71 12.61
N ALA A 61 -10.09 -0.27 11.89
CA ALA A 61 -8.67 -0.46 11.71
C ALA A 61 -8.22 0.25 10.42
N LYS A 62 -7.15 1.04 10.50
CA LYS A 62 -6.64 1.84 9.38
C LYS A 62 -5.12 1.87 9.38
N LEU A 63 -4.52 1.45 8.27
CA LEU A 63 -3.10 1.68 8.02
C LEU A 63 -2.95 3.05 7.33
N VAL A 64 -2.35 4.01 8.02
CA VAL A 64 -2.27 5.40 7.56
C VAL A 64 -1.09 5.54 6.60
N GLN A 65 -1.43 5.78 5.34
CA GLN A 65 -0.46 6.05 4.29
C GLN A 65 0.02 7.49 4.38
N SER A 66 1.34 7.68 4.50
CA SER A 66 1.99 9.00 4.55
C SER A 66 2.46 9.47 3.18
N GLN A 67 2.84 8.55 2.31
CA GLN A 67 3.19 8.81 0.92
C GLN A 67 2.59 7.73 0.04
N GLN A 68 1.97 8.15 -1.06
CA GLN A 68 1.52 7.24 -2.09
C GLN A 68 2.71 6.56 -2.77
N GLY A 69 2.55 5.28 -3.11
CA GLY A 69 3.47 4.62 -4.03
C GLY A 69 3.42 5.21 -5.43
N HIS A 70 4.30 4.74 -6.31
CA HIS A 70 4.41 5.23 -7.69
C HIS A 70 4.41 4.05 -8.65
N LEU A 71 3.67 4.18 -9.75
CA LEU A 71 3.51 3.14 -10.78
C LEU A 71 3.08 1.81 -10.17
N LEU A 72 1.92 1.80 -9.51
CA LEU A 72 1.31 0.60 -8.94
C LEU A 72 -0.14 0.49 -9.41
N ASN A 73 -0.52 -0.63 -10.03
CA ASN A 73 -1.86 -0.76 -10.60
C ASN A 73 -2.87 -1.36 -9.61
N LYS A 74 -3.16 -2.65 -9.69
CA LYS A 74 -4.05 -3.38 -8.81
C LYS A 74 -3.36 -3.61 -7.47
N VAL A 75 -4.09 -3.36 -6.41
CA VAL A 75 -3.73 -3.82 -5.07
C VAL A 75 -4.77 -4.84 -4.59
N THR A 76 -4.31 -5.90 -3.93
CA THR A 76 -5.16 -6.86 -3.22
C THR A 76 -4.87 -6.79 -1.73
N TYR A 77 -5.89 -6.57 -0.91
CA TYR A 77 -5.83 -6.52 0.54
C TYR A 77 -6.46 -7.76 1.16
N THR A 78 -5.85 -8.26 2.24
CA THR A 78 -6.39 -9.29 3.10
C THR A 78 -6.20 -8.87 4.55
N TRP A 79 -7.31 -8.75 5.28
CA TRP A 79 -7.31 -8.51 6.72
C TRP A 79 -7.62 -9.78 7.49
N LYS A 80 -6.99 -9.93 8.66
CA LYS A 80 -7.27 -11.02 9.60
C LYS A 80 -7.01 -10.56 11.04
N THR A 81 -7.63 -11.26 11.98
CA THR A 81 -7.24 -11.30 13.39
C THR A 81 -6.87 -12.72 13.80
N ASP A 82 -6.07 -12.84 14.86
CA ASP A 82 -5.76 -14.11 15.53
C ASP A 82 -6.94 -14.67 16.34
N LEU A 83 -7.71 -13.79 16.98
CA LEU A 83 -8.96 -14.09 17.66
C LEU A 83 -10.17 -13.90 16.75
N GLN A 84 -11.32 -14.49 17.11
CA GLN A 84 -12.53 -14.40 16.31
C GLN A 84 -13.04 -12.96 16.18
N ALA A 85 -13.26 -12.53 14.95
CA ALA A 85 -13.89 -11.27 14.60
C ALA A 85 -14.61 -11.37 13.26
N VAL A 86 -15.51 -10.42 13.00
CA VAL A 86 -16.11 -10.24 11.67
C VAL A 86 -15.46 -9.04 11.00
N HIS A 87 -14.93 -9.25 9.81
CA HIS A 87 -14.24 -8.25 9.00
C HIS A 87 -15.13 -7.72 7.88
N LYS A 88 -14.98 -6.44 7.54
CA LYS A 88 -15.66 -5.81 6.40
C LYS A 88 -14.75 -4.75 5.79
N TYR A 89 -14.14 -5.12 4.67
CA TYR A 89 -13.17 -4.30 3.94
C TYR A 89 -13.29 -4.50 2.43
N VAL A 90 -12.67 -3.60 1.67
CA VAL A 90 -12.51 -3.72 0.21
C VAL A 90 -11.24 -4.52 -0.07
N SER A 91 -11.39 -5.68 -0.71
CA SER A 91 -10.26 -6.60 -0.94
C SER A 91 -9.44 -6.29 -2.18
N VAL A 92 -9.94 -5.50 -3.13
CA VAL A 92 -9.24 -5.13 -4.35
C VAL A 92 -9.52 -3.67 -4.69
N SER A 93 -8.49 -2.91 -5.02
CA SER A 93 -8.62 -1.53 -5.52
C SER A 93 -7.66 -1.26 -6.70
N VAL A 94 -7.92 -0.17 -7.42
CA VAL A 94 -6.99 0.42 -8.40
C VAL A 94 -6.20 1.50 -7.68
N TYR A 95 -4.93 1.22 -7.40
CA TYR A 95 -4.11 1.99 -6.49
C TYR A 95 -3.75 3.38 -7.02
N ASP A 96 -3.27 3.49 -8.25
CA ASP A 96 -2.91 4.79 -8.85
C ASP A 96 -4.11 5.73 -9.04
N ALA A 97 -5.33 5.19 -9.17
CA ALA A 97 -6.54 5.97 -9.42
C ALA A 97 -7.23 6.45 -8.13
N ASP A 98 -7.16 5.67 -7.06
CA ASP A 98 -7.80 5.97 -5.77
C ASP A 98 -6.91 5.52 -4.59
N PRO A 99 -5.79 6.23 -4.35
CA PRO A 99 -4.84 5.91 -3.30
C PRO A 99 -5.42 6.27 -1.94
N VAL A 100 -6.10 5.33 -1.30
CA VAL A 100 -6.66 5.51 0.04
C VAL A 100 -5.95 4.58 1.02
N SER A 101 -5.69 5.10 2.22
CA SER A 101 -5.29 4.29 3.37
C SER A 101 -6.24 3.09 3.50
N PRO A 102 -5.75 1.83 3.46
CA PRO A 102 -6.62 0.68 3.55
C PRO A 102 -7.27 0.64 4.94
N VAL A 103 -8.56 0.33 4.95
CA VAL A 103 -9.39 0.27 6.16
C VAL A 103 -10.14 -1.05 6.25
N ASP A 104 -10.42 -1.45 7.48
CA ASP A 104 -11.28 -2.57 7.81
C ASP A 104 -12.18 -2.22 8.99
N THR A 105 -13.41 -2.70 8.91
CA THR A 105 -14.37 -2.63 10.01
C THR A 105 -14.43 -3.98 10.70
N ILE A 106 -13.97 -4.04 11.95
CA ILE A 106 -13.81 -5.27 12.73
C ILE A 106 -14.86 -5.29 13.82
N THR A 107 -15.75 -6.29 13.82
CA THR A 107 -16.63 -6.57 14.96
C THR A 107 -16.01 -7.65 15.83
N VAL A 108 -15.55 -7.26 17.03
CA VAL A 108 -14.88 -8.18 17.96
C VAL A 108 -15.87 -9.12 18.64
N LYS A 109 -15.53 -10.40 18.75
CA LYS A 109 -16.45 -11.46 19.21
C LYS A 109 -16.08 -12.11 20.53
N GLU A 110 -14.85 -11.93 21.00
CA GLU A 110 -14.38 -12.50 22.24
C GLU A 110 -13.42 -11.53 22.94
N LYS A 111 -13.24 -11.73 24.24
CA LYS A 111 -12.28 -10.98 25.04
C LYS A 111 -10.88 -11.50 24.78
N GLY A 112 -9.90 -10.61 24.77
CA GLY A 112 -8.50 -11.01 24.70
C GLY A 112 -7.60 -9.98 24.06
N PHE A 113 -6.36 -10.39 23.85
CA PHE A 113 -5.37 -9.62 23.14
C PHE A 113 -5.46 -9.99 21.66
N TYR A 114 -5.86 -9.03 20.84
CA TYR A 114 -5.98 -9.17 19.41
C TYR A 114 -4.71 -8.71 18.71
N THR A 115 -4.32 -9.46 17.68
CA THR A 115 -3.38 -9.05 16.65
C THR A 115 -4.14 -8.88 15.34
N VAL A 116 -4.36 -7.64 14.90
CA VAL A 116 -4.86 -7.40 13.53
C VAL A 116 -3.68 -7.40 12.56
N THR A 117 -3.81 -8.13 11.47
CA THR A 117 -2.83 -8.16 10.37
C THR A 117 -3.48 -7.75 9.06
N LEU A 118 -2.86 -6.78 8.40
CA LEU A 118 -3.16 -6.42 7.01
C LEU A 118 -2.04 -6.98 6.11
N ASN A 119 -2.41 -7.78 5.13
CA ASN A 119 -1.54 -8.16 4.02
C ASN A 119 -1.97 -7.42 2.76
N ALA A 120 -1.03 -6.83 2.03
CA ALA A 120 -1.29 -6.21 0.73
C ALA A 120 -0.33 -6.73 -0.34
N LYS A 121 -0.85 -6.88 -1.56
CA LYS A 121 -0.07 -7.19 -2.76
C LYS A 121 -0.32 -6.12 -3.80
N TYR A 122 0.69 -5.29 -4.04
CA TYR A 122 0.67 -4.25 -5.06
C TYR A 122 1.32 -4.78 -6.33
N ASN A 123 0.60 -4.73 -7.44
CA ASN A 123 1.16 -5.05 -8.74
C ASN A 123 1.96 -3.86 -9.28
N VAL A 124 3.20 -4.13 -9.70
CA VAL A 124 4.11 -3.15 -10.31
C VAL A 124 3.61 -2.81 -11.73
N SER A 125 3.54 -1.53 -12.08
CA SER A 125 3.23 -1.04 -13.44
C SER A 125 4.41 -0.35 -14.14
N GLY A 126 5.54 -0.19 -13.46
CA GLY A 126 6.81 0.29 -14.00
C GLY A 126 7.93 -0.74 -13.90
N GLN A 127 9.15 -0.28 -13.67
CA GLN A 127 10.31 -1.12 -13.37
C GLN A 127 10.27 -1.51 -11.89
N GLY A 128 10.11 -2.81 -11.62
CA GLY A 128 10.21 -3.38 -10.28
C GLY A 128 11.65 -3.67 -9.87
N GLY A 129 11.89 -3.79 -8.57
CA GLY A 129 13.20 -4.08 -8.02
C GLY A 129 13.10 -4.83 -6.69
N SER A 130 14.17 -5.56 -6.35
CA SER A 130 14.25 -6.29 -5.09
C SER A 130 14.63 -5.34 -3.95
N PHE A 131 13.82 -5.31 -2.90
CA PHE A 131 14.12 -4.61 -1.66
C PHE A 131 13.38 -5.26 -0.49
N THR A 132 13.83 -4.97 0.73
CA THR A 132 13.12 -5.28 1.96
C THR A 132 13.20 -4.07 2.88
N GLN A 133 12.09 -3.72 3.52
CA GLN A 133 12.01 -2.64 4.49
C GLN A 133 11.07 -3.05 5.63
N ALA A 134 11.45 -2.79 6.88
CA ALA A 134 10.56 -2.99 8.02
C ALA A 134 10.78 -1.88 9.05
N TYR A 135 9.70 -1.41 9.65
CA TYR A 135 9.75 -0.37 10.68
C TYR A 135 8.52 -0.42 11.58
N ASN A 136 8.68 0.14 12.78
CA ASN A 136 7.63 0.26 13.77
C ASN A 136 7.11 1.71 13.81
N PHE A 137 5.83 1.84 14.11
CA PHE A 137 5.16 3.11 14.33
C PHE A 137 5.18 3.48 15.81
N SER A 138 4.92 4.75 16.13
CA SER A 138 4.85 5.23 17.52
C SER A 138 3.62 4.72 18.28
N ASP A 139 2.57 4.28 17.58
CA ASP A 139 1.34 3.70 18.13
C ASP A 139 1.46 2.19 18.43
N GLY A 140 2.67 1.64 18.31
CA GLY A 140 2.97 0.23 18.58
C GLY A 140 2.73 -0.70 17.39
N GLY A 141 2.25 -0.18 16.26
CA GLY A 141 2.08 -0.95 15.04
C GLY A 141 3.39 -1.13 14.30
N SER A 142 3.35 -1.97 13.28
CA SER A 142 4.50 -2.22 12.41
C SER A 142 4.09 -2.44 10.97
N VAL A 143 5.05 -2.26 10.07
CA VAL A 143 4.92 -2.63 8.67
C VAL A 143 6.22 -3.22 8.15
N SER A 144 6.08 -4.23 7.30
CA SER A 144 7.14 -4.87 6.53
C SER A 144 6.75 -4.86 5.07
N LEU A 145 7.69 -4.52 4.19
CA LEU A 145 7.53 -4.50 2.75
C LEU A 145 8.65 -5.29 2.08
N SER A 146 8.31 -5.97 1.00
CA SER A 146 9.26 -6.65 0.12
C SER A 146 8.90 -6.42 -1.33
N GLY A 147 9.85 -5.88 -2.11
CA GLY A 147 9.71 -5.66 -3.53
C GLY A 147 10.26 -6.81 -4.36
N GLY A 148 9.66 -7.00 -5.53
CA GLY A 148 10.19 -7.82 -6.60
C GLY A 148 9.80 -7.23 -7.96
N LEU A 149 10.15 -7.94 -9.03
CA LEU A 149 9.96 -7.45 -10.41
C LEU A 149 8.50 -7.16 -10.77
N LEU A 150 7.55 -7.94 -10.25
CA LEU A 150 6.14 -7.86 -10.63
C LEU A 150 5.23 -7.36 -9.52
N GLN A 151 5.71 -7.37 -8.28
CA GLN A 151 4.86 -7.10 -7.13
C GLN A 151 5.66 -6.57 -5.93
N ILE A 152 4.97 -5.80 -5.10
CA ILE A 152 5.40 -5.43 -3.75
C ILE A 152 4.43 -6.09 -2.78
N ASN A 153 4.95 -6.88 -1.85
CA ASN A 153 4.18 -7.45 -0.76
C ASN A 153 4.37 -6.61 0.49
N MET A 154 3.29 -6.36 1.22
CA MET A 154 3.30 -5.65 2.50
C MET A 154 2.55 -6.45 3.55
N GLU A 155 3.08 -6.48 4.76
CA GLU A 155 2.39 -6.93 5.96
C GLU A 155 2.46 -5.82 7.01
N ALA A 156 1.32 -5.45 7.58
CA ALA A 156 1.24 -4.55 8.72
C ALA A 156 0.51 -5.22 9.88
N MET A 157 0.95 -4.93 11.09
CA MET A 157 0.39 -5.52 12.31
C MET A 157 0.10 -4.45 13.35
N GLN A 158 -1.00 -4.60 14.08
CA GLN A 158 -1.34 -3.80 15.26
C GLN A 158 -1.93 -4.70 16.33
N ASN A 159 -1.58 -4.42 17.59
CA ASN A 159 -2.13 -5.12 18.73
C ASN A 159 -3.09 -4.23 19.52
N PHE A 160 -4.13 -4.83 20.07
CA PHE A 160 -5.05 -4.15 20.99
C PHE A 160 -5.74 -5.13 21.95
N TRP A 161 -6.18 -4.62 23.09
CA TRP A 161 -6.91 -5.39 24.10
C TRP A 161 -8.41 -5.17 23.99
N VAL A 162 -9.19 -6.24 24.14
CA VAL A 162 -10.65 -6.23 24.21
C VAL A 162 -11.10 -6.78 25.55
N GLU A 163 -11.92 -6.02 26.27
CA GLU A 163 -12.56 -6.43 27.52
C GLU A 163 -13.89 -7.17 27.29
N ASP A 164 -14.44 -7.73 28.37
CA ASP A 164 -15.80 -8.28 28.38
C ASP A 164 -16.83 -7.20 28.00
N SER A 165 -17.99 -7.66 27.51
CA SER A 165 -19.16 -6.80 27.34
C SER A 165 -19.58 -6.22 28.69
N LEU A 166 -20.24 -5.06 28.65
CA LEU A 166 -20.88 -4.47 29.83
C LEU A 166 -22.03 -5.33 30.36
#